data_AF-A0A6V7K685-F1
#
_entry.id   AF-A0A6V7K685-F1
#
_cell.length_a   1.000
_cell.length_b   1.000
_cell.length_c   1.000
_cell.angle_alpha   90.00
_cell.angle_beta   90.00
_cell.angle_gamma   90.00
#
_symmetry.space_group_name_H-M   'P 1'
#
loop_
_entity.id
_entity.type
_entity.pdbx_description
1 polymer ?
#
loop_
_entity_poly.entity_id
_entity_poly.type
_entity_poly.pdbx_seq_one_letter_code
_entity_poly.pdbx_strand_id
1 'polypeptide(L)'
;QNPNDPVLSRLTREGTPFEVRHLNVGDFLWIARCRETKQELVLPYIVERKRVDDLAASIKDGRYHEQKFRLRRSGIYNVVYMIERLPNGSMNTSLPVSTLMQAAINSIVHDGFTVKFTRDQRDSVLYLASFTKLLVKLFM
;
A
#
# COMPACT_ATOMS: atom_id res chain seq x y z
N GLN A 1 3.31 -16.82 10.83
CA GLN A 1 3.34 -15.35 10.60
C GLN A 1 3.94 -14.69 11.83
N ASN A 2 4.68 -13.59 11.68
CA ASN A 2 5.51 -13.03 12.75
C ASN A 2 4.66 -12.11 13.66
N PRO A 3 4.38 -12.48 14.93
CA PRO A 3 3.53 -11.69 15.84
C PRO A 3 4.10 -10.31 16.21
N ASN A 4 5.35 -10.03 15.80
CA ASN A 4 6.04 -8.76 16.04
C ASN A 4 6.05 -7.81 14.84
N ASP A 5 5.14 -7.95 13.87
CA ASP A 5 5.05 -6.99 12.77
C ASP A 5 4.73 -5.57 13.32
N PRO A 6 5.62 -4.59 13.15
CA PRO A 6 5.41 -3.24 13.68
C PRO A 6 4.21 -2.53 13.05
N VAL A 7 3.79 -2.91 11.83
CA VAL A 7 2.56 -2.40 11.20
C VAL A 7 1.33 -2.86 11.98
N LEU A 8 1.25 -4.16 12.28
CA LEU A 8 0.09 -4.76 12.95
C LEU A 8 -0.07 -4.25 14.38
N SER A 9 1.02 -4.25 15.15
CA SER A 9 1.02 -3.72 16.53
C SER A 9 0.53 -2.26 16.57
N ARG A 10 0.87 -1.48 15.54
CA ARG A 10 0.49 -0.08 15.46
C ARG A 10 -0.94 0.12 14.97
N LEU A 11 -1.44 -0.69 14.03
CA LEU A 11 -2.86 -0.70 13.65
C LEU A 11 -3.75 -1.03 14.84
N THR A 12 -3.35 -2.00 15.67
CA THR A 12 -4.04 -2.32 16.93
C THR A 12 -4.09 -1.11 17.85
N ARG A 13 -2.98 -0.39 18.01
CA ARG A 13 -2.91 0.82 18.84
C ARG A 13 -3.79 1.96 18.33
N GLU A 14 -3.94 2.09 17.01
CA GLU A 14 -4.86 3.06 16.38
C GLU A 14 -6.34 2.63 16.46
N GLY A 15 -6.64 1.47 17.05
CA GLY A 15 -7.99 0.92 17.17
C GLY A 15 -8.64 0.59 15.81
N THR A 16 -7.83 0.35 14.78
CA THR A 16 -8.33 0.07 13.44
C THR A 16 -8.57 -1.43 13.29
N PRO A 17 -9.78 -1.88 12.92
CA PRO A 17 -10.03 -3.30 12.68
C PRO A 17 -9.25 -3.77 11.45
N PHE A 18 -8.56 -4.90 11.55
CA PHE A 18 -7.82 -5.51 10.44
C PHE A 18 -7.88 -7.03 10.51
N GLU A 19 -7.61 -7.67 9.37
CA GLU A 19 -7.41 -9.11 9.26
C GLU A 19 -6.15 -9.38 8.45
N VAL A 20 -5.35 -10.36 8.86
CA VAL A 20 -4.14 -10.75 8.12
C VAL A 20 -4.46 -11.97 7.26
N ARG A 21 -4.32 -11.82 5.95
CA ARG A 21 -4.56 -12.88 4.96
C ARG A 21 -3.46 -12.87 3.91
N HIS A 22 -3.26 -14.00 3.24
CA HIS A 22 -2.38 -14.05 2.08
C HIS A 22 -3.09 -13.41 0.87
N LEU A 23 -2.56 -12.30 0.37
CA LEU A 23 -3.05 -11.63 -0.83
C LEU A 23 -2.23 -12.06 -2.04
N ASN A 24 -2.89 -12.36 -3.15
CA ASN A 24 -2.20 -12.67 -4.40
C ASN A 24 -1.63 -11.43 -5.09
N VAL A 25 -2.15 -10.24 -4.78
CA VAL A 25 -1.73 -8.94 -5.33
C VAL A 25 -1.98 -7.87 -4.27
N GLY A 26 -1.06 -6.91 -4.13
CA GLY A 26 -1.13 -5.83 -3.15
C GLY A 26 -0.76 -6.25 -1.73
N ASP A 27 -0.57 -5.25 -0.87
CA ASP A 27 -0.26 -5.44 0.54
C ASP A 27 -1.48 -5.19 1.44
N PHE A 28 -2.36 -4.26 1.05
CA PHE A 28 -3.57 -3.94 1.80
C PHE A 28 -4.77 -3.77 0.88
N LEU A 29 -5.93 -4.26 1.31
CA LEU A 29 -7.23 -4.00 0.69
C LEU A 29 -8.31 -3.93 1.78
N TRP A 30 -9.49 -3.47 1.41
CA TRP A 30 -10.63 -3.41 2.32
C TRP A 30 -11.73 -4.36 1.87
N ILE A 31 -12.39 -4.98 2.84
CA ILE A 31 -13.56 -5.83 2.59
C ILE A 31 -14.78 -5.26 3.29
N ALA A 32 -15.92 -5.29 2.59
CA ALA A 32 -17.23 -5.16 3.20
C ALA A 32 -17.73 -6.57 3.55
N ARG A 33 -18.03 -6.82 4.82
CA ARG A 33 -18.58 -8.10 5.29
C ARG A 33 -20.03 -7.92 5.72
N CYS A 34 -20.94 -8.68 5.12
CA CYS A 34 -22.33 -8.73 5.55
C CYS A 34 -22.44 -9.28 6.97
N ARG A 35 -23.20 -8.61 7.84
CA ARG A 35 -23.34 -9.02 9.26
C ARG A 35 -24.11 -10.33 9.41
N GLU A 36 -25.09 -10.56 8.55
CA GLU A 36 -25.99 -11.72 8.57
C GLU A 36 -25.40 -12.91 7.83
N THR A 37 -25.12 -12.75 6.52
CA THR A 37 -24.69 -13.85 5.65
C THR A 37 -23.19 -14.14 5.73
N LYS A 38 -22.40 -13.26 6.36
CA LYS A 38 -20.93 -13.27 6.39
C LYS A 38 -20.25 -13.22 5.01
N GLN A 39 -21.01 -12.96 3.95
CA GLN A 39 -20.45 -12.76 2.61
C GLN A 39 -19.52 -11.54 2.59
N GLU A 40 -18.44 -11.66 1.82
CA GLU A 40 -17.39 -10.64 1.72
C GLU A 40 -17.33 -10.08 0.30
N LEU A 41 -17.24 -8.76 0.20
CA LEU A 41 -16.99 -8.05 -1.05
C LEU A 41 -15.71 -7.23 -0.88
N VAL A 42 -14.83 -7.30 -1.87
CA VAL A 42 -13.63 -6.46 -1.92
C VAL A 42 -14.05 -5.06 -2.35
N LEU A 43 -13.74 -4.06 -1.52
CA LEU A 43 -13.92 -2.66 -1.88
C LEU A 43 -12.93 -2.29 -3.01
N PRO A 44 -13.25 -1.30 -3.85
CA PRO A 44 -12.47 -1.01 -5.06
C PRO A 44 -11.16 -0.27 -4.76
N TYR A 45 -10.49 -0.55 -3.64
CA TYR A 45 -9.25 0.08 -3.19
C TYR A 45 -8.22 -0.97 -2.81
N ILE A 46 -7.00 -0.81 -3.31
CA ILE A 46 -5.84 -1.64 -3.01
C ILE A 46 -4.62 -0.75 -2.81
N VAL A 47 -3.77 -1.11 -1.85
CA VAL A 47 -2.51 -0.43 -1.57
C VAL A 47 -1.37 -1.40 -1.82
N GLU A 48 -0.39 -0.96 -2.61
CA GLU A 48 0.93 -1.57 -2.71
C GLU A 48 1.90 -0.68 -1.94
N ARG A 49 2.47 -1.18 -0.85
CA ARG A 49 3.46 -0.49 -0.03
C ARG A 49 4.86 -0.90 -0.50
N LYS A 50 5.60 0.08 -1.00
CA LYS A 50 7.00 -0.08 -1.42
C LYS A 50 7.90 0.81 -0.57
N ARG A 51 8.81 0.22 0.20
CA ARG A 51 9.90 1.01 0.80
C ARG A 51 10.84 1.49 -0.31
N VAL A 52 11.44 2.66 -0.14
CA VAL A 52 12.29 3.28 -1.19
C VAL A 52 13.48 2.40 -1.60
N ASP A 53 14.06 1.64 -0.68
CA ASP A 53 15.13 0.65 -0.95
C ASP A 53 14.61 -0.54 -1.75
N ASP A 54 13.44 -1.07 -1.39
CA ASP A 54 12.76 -2.14 -2.13
C ASP A 54 12.33 -1.68 -3.54
N LEU A 55 11.92 -0.41 -3.68
CA LEU A 55 11.62 0.21 -4.96
C LEU A 55 12.88 0.27 -5.83
N ALA A 56 14.00 0.77 -5.27
CA ALA A 56 15.27 0.84 -5.97
C ALA A 56 15.74 -0.54 -6.46
N ALA A 57 15.64 -1.56 -5.60
CA ALA A 57 15.95 -2.94 -5.97
C ALA A 57 15.03 -3.45 -7.09
N SER A 58 13.72 -3.22 -6.98
CA SER A 58 12.73 -3.67 -7.98
C SER A 58 12.88 -3.04 -9.36
N ILE A 59 13.41 -1.81 -9.42
CA ILE A 59 13.72 -1.14 -10.68
C ILE A 59 14.94 -1.80 -11.34
N LYS A 60 15.97 -2.13 -10.54
CA LYS A 60 17.21 -2.73 -11.05
C LYS A 60 17.01 -4.16 -11.56
N ASP A 61 16.19 -4.94 -10.89
CA ASP A 61 15.96 -6.35 -11.24
C ASP A 61 14.73 -6.59 -12.13
N GLY A 62 14.05 -5.52 -12.56
CA GLY A 62 12.93 -5.58 -13.50
C GLY A 62 11.57 -5.93 -12.89
N ARG A 63 11.49 -6.31 -11.60
CA ARG A 63 10.22 -6.68 -10.96
C ARG A 63 9.23 -5.51 -10.82
N TYR A 64 9.72 -4.27 -10.89
CA TYR A 64 8.88 -3.06 -10.81
C TYR A 64 7.76 -3.06 -11.86
N HIS A 65 8.03 -3.44 -13.11
CA HIS A 65 7.01 -3.45 -14.17
C HIS A 65 6.00 -4.58 -14.00
N GLU A 66 6.46 -5.77 -13.62
CA GLU A 66 5.61 -6.95 -13.40
C GLU A 66 4.60 -6.71 -12.26
N GLN A 67 5.07 -6.15 -11.14
CA GLN A 67 4.20 -5.84 -9.99
C GLN A 67 3.08 -4.87 -10.38
N LYS A 68 3.42 -3.78 -11.09
CA LYS A 68 2.41 -2.82 -11.58
C LYS A 68 1.45 -3.46 -12.58
N PHE A 69 1.94 -4.33 -13.47
CA PHE A 69 1.09 -5.06 -14.40
C PHE A 69 0.05 -5.93 -13.67
N ARG A 70 0.47 -6.67 -12.64
CA ARG A 70 -0.43 -7.48 -11.80
C ARG A 70 -1.47 -6.63 -11.07
N LEU A 71 -1.06 -5.49 -10.52
CA LEU A 71 -1.98 -4.53 -9.88
C LEU A 71 -3.04 -4.02 -10.87
N ARG A 72 -2.64 -3.62 -12.08
CA ARG A 72 -3.58 -3.20 -13.14
C ARG A 72 -4.53 -4.30 -13.59
N ARG A 73 -4.09 -5.55 -13.56
CA ARG A 73 -4.89 -6.71 -13.96
C ARG A 73 -5.69 -7.32 -12.81
N SER A 74 -5.60 -6.77 -11.60
CA SER A 74 -6.31 -7.28 -10.42
C SER A 74 -7.83 -7.10 -10.47
N GLY A 75 -8.34 -6.22 -11.35
CA GLY A 75 -9.75 -5.83 -11.39
C GLY A 75 -10.13 -4.78 -10.34
N ILE A 76 -9.19 -4.34 -9.49
CA ILE A 76 -9.40 -3.27 -8.52
C ILE A 76 -8.94 -1.94 -9.14
N TYR A 77 -9.86 -0.98 -9.24
CA TYR A 77 -9.64 0.26 -9.98
C TYR A 77 -8.77 1.27 -9.24
N ASN A 78 -8.96 1.44 -7.92
CA ASN A 78 -8.24 2.47 -7.17
C ASN A 78 -6.98 1.87 -6.54
N VAL A 79 -5.89 1.88 -7.30
CA VAL A 79 -4.56 1.44 -6.84
C VAL A 79 -3.82 2.61 -6.21
N VAL A 80 -3.45 2.46 -4.94
CA VAL A 80 -2.58 3.38 -4.21
C VAL A 80 -1.18 2.78 -4.13
N TYR A 81 -0.22 3.41 -4.80
CA TYR A 81 1.19 3.06 -4.71
C TYR A 81 1.85 3.88 -3.60
N MET A 82 2.00 3.27 -2.42
CA MET A 82 2.53 3.91 -1.23
C MET A 82 4.05 3.77 -1.19
N ILE A 83 4.77 4.88 -1.38
CA ILE A 83 6.23 4.92 -1.34
C ILE A 83 6.69 5.39 0.04
N GLU A 84 7.21 4.45 0.83
CA GLU A 84 7.64 4.69 2.19
C GLU A 84 9.15 4.95 2.28
N ARG A 85 9.53 6.07 2.91
CA ARG A 85 10.94 6.42 3.13
C ARG A 85 11.59 5.54 4.22
N LEU A 86 12.91 5.53 4.24
CA LEU A 86 13.69 4.87 5.30
C LEU A 86 13.50 5.57 6.65
N PRO A 87 13.87 4.93 7.77
CA PRO A 87 13.93 5.60 9.06
C PRO A 87 14.63 6.96 8.97
N ASN A 88 14.13 7.94 9.74
CA ASN A 88 14.54 9.35 9.69
C ASN A 88 14.17 10.09 8.39
N GLY A 89 13.29 9.52 7.56
CA GLY A 89 12.81 10.15 6.32
C GLY A 89 13.83 10.16 5.18
N SER A 90 14.86 9.30 5.27
CA SER A 90 15.92 9.18 4.27
C SER A 90 15.40 8.55 2.98
N MET A 91 15.90 9.04 1.85
CA MET A 91 15.74 8.46 0.51
C MET A 91 17.07 7.99 -0.07
N ASN A 92 18.09 7.83 0.77
CA ASN A 92 19.39 7.30 0.35
C ASN A 92 19.23 5.82 0.04
N THR A 93 19.25 5.50 -1.24
CA THR A 93 19.15 4.14 -1.75
C THR A 93 20.26 3.87 -2.74
N SER A 94 20.25 2.69 -3.34
CA SER A 94 21.20 2.34 -4.40
C SER A 94 20.91 3.02 -5.74
N LEU A 95 19.83 3.81 -5.86
CA LEU A 95 19.50 4.64 -7.01
C LEU A 95 19.38 6.12 -6.61
N PRO A 96 19.63 7.05 -7.55
CA PRO A 96 19.37 8.47 -7.34
C PRO A 96 17.89 8.74 -7.02
N VAL A 97 17.64 9.75 -6.18
CA VAL A 97 16.27 10.19 -5.83
C VAL A 97 15.49 10.59 -7.08
N SER A 98 16.12 11.19 -8.09
CA SER A 98 15.49 11.53 -9.37
C SER A 98 14.93 10.29 -10.09
N THR A 99 15.63 9.16 -10.07
CA THR A 99 15.15 7.90 -10.65
C THR A 99 13.94 7.36 -9.90
N LEU A 100 13.94 7.43 -8.56
CA LEU A 100 12.79 7.03 -7.75
C LEU A 100 11.57 7.93 -8.00
N MET A 101 11.79 9.24 -8.11
CA MET A 101 10.75 10.21 -8.44
C MET A 101 10.20 9.98 -9.84
N GLN A 102 11.06 9.68 -10.81
CA GLN A 102 10.61 9.32 -12.16
C GLN A 102 9.75 8.06 -12.15
N ALA A 103 10.14 7.03 -11.39
CA ALA A 103 9.33 5.82 -11.23
C ALA A 103 7.96 6.14 -10.60
N ALA A 104 7.92 7.01 -9.59
CA ALA A 104 6.66 7.48 -9.01
C ALA A 104 5.78 8.21 -10.04
N ILE A 105 6.35 9.16 -10.79
CA ILE A 105 5.64 9.90 -11.85
C ILE A 105 5.12 8.94 -12.92
N ASN A 106 5.92 7.95 -13.33
CA ASN A 106 5.49 6.95 -14.30
C ASN A 106 4.29 6.15 -13.78
N SER A 107 4.28 5.76 -12.50
CA SER A 107 3.12 5.09 -11.89
C SER A 107 1.86 5.96 -11.93
N ILE A 108 1.98 7.29 -11.82
CA ILE A 108 0.83 8.20 -11.93
C ILE A 108 0.37 8.29 -13.40
N VAL A 109 1.29 8.68 -14.29
CA VAL A 109 0.95 9.08 -15.66
C VAL A 109 0.64 7.88 -16.56
N HIS A 110 1.45 6.82 -16.48
CA HIS A 110 1.30 5.66 -17.37
C HIS A 110 0.34 4.60 -16.80
N ASP A 111 0.29 4.43 -15.49
CA ASP A 111 -0.52 3.37 -14.87
C ASP A 111 -1.83 3.89 -14.24
N GLY A 112 -1.99 5.21 -14.10
CA GLY A 112 -3.17 5.82 -13.48
C GLY A 112 -3.26 5.57 -11.97
N PHE A 113 -2.14 5.23 -11.32
CA PHE A 113 -2.12 4.97 -9.88
C PHE A 113 -2.12 6.28 -9.09
N THR A 114 -2.71 6.22 -7.89
CA THR A 114 -2.48 7.27 -6.89
C THR A 114 -1.16 6.98 -6.18
N VAL A 115 -0.19 7.89 -6.25
CA VAL A 115 1.06 7.73 -5.48
C VAL A 115 0.96 8.46 -4.16
N LYS A 116 1.27 7.77 -3.06
CA LYS A 116 1.31 8.34 -1.71
C LYS A 116 2.70 8.19 -1.11
N PHE A 117 3.41 9.30 -0.91
CA PHE A 117 4.66 9.28 -0.14
C PHE A 117 4.36 9.32 1.36
N THR A 118 5.06 8.48 2.12
CA THR A 118 5.00 8.44 3.59
C THR A 118 6.40 8.59 4.18
N ARG A 119 6.51 9.31 5.30
CA ARG A 119 7.80 9.67 5.91
C ARG A 119 8.51 8.50 6.59
N ASP A 120 7.73 7.59 7.13
CA ASP A 120 8.17 6.39 7.81
C ASP A 120 6.97 5.41 7.92
N GLN A 121 7.22 4.24 8.50
CA GLN A 121 6.20 3.24 8.78
C GLN A 121 5.03 3.76 9.62
N ARG A 122 5.29 4.74 10.50
CA ARG A 122 4.26 5.33 11.36
C ARG A 122 3.28 6.16 10.54
N ASP A 123 3.79 6.95 9.62
CA ASP A 123 3.01 7.75 8.68
C ASP A 123 2.18 6.85 7.75
N SER A 124 2.76 5.73 7.29
CA SER A 124 2.06 4.70 6.51
C SER A 124 0.87 4.09 7.26
N VAL A 125 1.08 3.66 8.50
CA VAL A 125 -0.01 3.10 9.33
C VAL A 125 -1.09 4.14 9.60
N LEU A 126 -0.71 5.39 9.88
CA LEU A 126 -1.68 6.46 10.12
C LEU A 126 -2.53 6.72 8.88
N TYR A 127 -1.92 6.71 7.69
CA TYR A 127 -2.66 6.80 6.43
C TYR A 127 -3.69 5.67 6.30
N LEU A 128 -3.30 4.41 6.55
CA LEU A 128 -4.21 3.25 6.47
C LEU A 128 -5.36 3.37 7.48
N ALA A 129 -5.08 3.78 8.72
CA ALA A 129 -6.08 3.98 9.76
C ALA A 129 -7.07 5.10 9.39
N SER A 130 -6.57 6.25 8.93
CA SER A 130 -7.39 7.37 8.47
C SER A 130 -8.24 7.01 7.25
N PHE A 131 -7.67 6.28 6.29
CA PHE A 131 -8.39 5.81 5.11
C PHE A 131 -9.49 4.82 5.47
N THR A 132 -9.21 3.91 6.41
CA THR A 132 -10.23 2.98 6.95
C THR A 132 -11.39 3.74 7.60
N LYS A 133 -11.10 4.75 8.43
CA LYS A 133 -12.13 5.60 9.05
C LYS A 133 -12.97 6.34 8.00
N LEU A 134 -12.34 6.81 6.93
CA LEU A 134 -13.03 7.46 5.82
C LEU A 134 -13.97 6.49 5.09
N LEU A 135 -13.49 5.29 4.74
CA LEU A 135 -14.30 4.27 4.06
C LEU A 135 -15.48 3.84 4.92
N VAL A 136 -15.28 3.65 6.22
CA VAL A 136 -16.38 3.35 7.15
C VAL A 136 -17.43 4.46 7.11
N LYS A 137 -17.02 5.74 7.18
CA LYS A 137 -17.96 6.87 7.11
C LYS A 137 -18.68 7.02 5.76
N LEU A 138 -18.08 6.56 4.66
CA LEU A 138 -18.65 6.66 3.32
C LEU A 138 -19.67 5.55 3.02
N PHE A 139 -19.46 4.35 3.57
CA PHE A 139 -20.25 3.16 3.25
C PHE A 139 -21.10 2.64 4.42
N MET A 140 -20.97 3.21 5.62
CA MET A 140 -21.76 2.90 6.83
C MET A 140 -22.32 4.17 7.45
#